data_AF-A0A9P3B1B8-F1
#
_entry.id   AF-A0A9P3B1B8-F1
#
_cell.length_a   1.000
_cell.length_b   1.000
_cell.length_c   1.000
_cell.angle_alpha   90.00
_cell.angle_beta   90.00
_cell.angle_gamma   90.00
#
_symmetry.space_group_name_H-M   'P 1'
#
loop_
_entity.id
_entity.type
_entity.pdbx_description
1 polymer ?
#
loop_
_entity_poly.entity_id
_entity_poly.type
_entity_poly.pdbx_seq_one_letter_code
_entity_poly.pdbx_strand_id
1 'polypeptide(L)' 'MSLATTPKPPRLVHCPHCGKATEWCADNPCRPFCSARCKEIDFGAWASGQYRVPAATPPDSARAADDTDA' A
#
# COMPACT_ATOMS: atom_id res chain seq x y z
N MET A 1 37.95 8.54 -22.87
CA MET A 1 37.90 9.04 -21.49
C MET A 1 36.78 8.27 -20.79
N SER A 2 37.08 7.29 -19.94
CA SER A 2 36.05 6.53 -19.22
C SER A 2 35.81 7.18 -17.86
N LEU A 3 34.59 7.69 -17.66
CA LEU A 3 34.10 8.08 -16.35
C LEU A 3 33.85 6.79 -15.56
N ALA A 4 34.63 6.58 -14.51
CA ALA A 4 34.37 5.50 -13.56
C ALA A 4 33.15 5.89 -12.71
N THR A 5 31.97 5.38 -13.08
CA THR A 5 30.80 5.43 -12.20
C THR A 5 30.99 4.37 -11.12
N THR A 6 31.25 4.78 -9.88
CA THR A 6 31.21 3.88 -8.74
C THR A 6 29.77 3.38 -8.57
N PRO A 7 29.50 2.07 -8.58
CA PRO A 7 28.14 1.57 -8.44
C PRO A 7 27.64 1.85 -7.02
N LYS A 8 26.54 2.62 -6.93
CA LYS A 8 25.81 2.80 -5.68
C LYS A 8 25.20 1.46 -5.25
N PRO A 9 25.26 1.08 -3.97
CA PRO A 9 24.63 -0.15 -3.50
C PRO A 9 23.12 -0.15 -3.83
N PRO A 10 22.57 -1.31 -4.21
CA PRO A 10 21.16 -1.41 -4.58
C PRO A 10 20.27 -1.05 -3.39
N ARG A 11 19.22 -0.28 -3.66
CA ARG A 11 18.21 0.08 -2.66
C ARG A 11 17.24 -1.09 -2.55
N LEU A 12 17.25 -1.81 -1.44
CA LEU A 12 16.31 -2.91 -1.19
C LEU A 12 15.01 -2.39 -0.56
N VAL A 13 13.88 -2.94 -1.00
CA VAL A 13 12.55 -2.71 -0.42
C VAL A 13 11.83 -4.04 -0.19
N HIS A 14 10.89 -4.08 0.75
CA HIS A 14 10.06 -5.26 0.97
C HIS A 14 8.82 -5.24 0.07
N CYS A 15 8.54 -6.37 -0.57
CA CYS A 15 7.30 -6.58 -1.33
C CYS A 15 6.09 -6.42 -0.40
N PRO A 16 5.15 -5.52 -0.67
CA PRO A 16 3.98 -5.31 0.22
C PRO A 16 3.09 -6.53 0.37
N HIS A 17 3.02 -7.39 -0.65
CA HIS A 17 2.17 -8.57 -0.64
C HIS A 17 2.77 -9.75 0.16
N CYS A 18 4.07 -10.02 0.01
CA CYS A 18 4.69 -11.24 0.54
C CYS A 18 5.94 -11.01 1.41
N GLY A 19 6.35 -9.77 1.62
CA GLY A 19 7.49 -9.39 2.46
C GLY A 19 8.88 -9.66 1.87
N LYS A 20 8.99 -10.37 0.74
CA LYS A 20 10.29 -10.66 0.10
C LYS A 20 11.04 -9.37 -0.25
N ALA A 21 12.33 -9.31 0.08
CA ALA A 21 13.19 -8.21 -0.31
C ALA A 21 13.41 -8.19 -1.84
N THR A 22 13.32 -7.02 -2.46
CA THR A 22 13.54 -6.81 -3.90
C THR A 22 14.31 -5.51 -4.13
N GLU A 23 15.12 -5.48 -5.19
CA GLU A 23 15.85 -4.28 -5.57
C GLU A 23 14.93 -3.23 -6.20
N TRP A 24 15.13 -1.99 -5.79
CA TRP A 24 14.54 -0.81 -6.42
C TRP A 24 15.36 -0.42 -7.67
N CYS A 25 15.25 -1.21 -8.74
CA CYS A 25 15.94 -0.98 -10.01
C CYS A 25 14.98 -0.99 -11.22
N ALA A 26 15.36 -0.32 -12.31
CA ALA A 26 14.53 -0.24 -13.53
C ALA A 26 14.20 -1.62 -14.13
N ASP A 27 15.07 -2.60 -13.93
CA ASP A 27 14.94 -3.97 -14.43
C ASP A 27 13.81 -4.75 -13.73
N ASN A 28 13.35 -4.29 -12.57
CA ASN A 28 12.09 -4.77 -11.97
C ASN A 28 10.93 -3.82 -12.36
N PRO A 29 10.12 -4.17 -13.38
CA PRO A 29 8.96 -3.36 -13.79
C PRO A 29 7.79 -3.46 -12.81
N CYS A 30 7.83 -4.39 -11.86
CA CYS A 30 6.76 -4.65 -10.90
C CYS A 30 7.01 -3.98 -9.54
N ARG A 31 8.03 -3.13 -9.38
CA ARG A 31 8.29 -2.41 -8.12
C ARG A 31 7.03 -1.69 -7.60
N PRO A 32 6.74 -1.71 -6.28
CA PRO A 32 7.55 -2.26 -5.19
C PRO A 32 7.42 -3.78 -4.99
N PHE A 33 6.67 -4.48 -5.85
CA PHE A 33 6.43 -5.92 -5.73
C PHE A 33 7.61 -6.75 -6.25
N CYS A 34 7.79 -7.96 -5.71
CA CYS A 34 8.85 -8.87 -6.15
C CYS A 34 8.52 -9.61 -7.46
N SER A 35 7.27 -9.56 -7.95
CA SER A 35 6.84 -10.21 -9.19
C SER A 35 5.48 -9.70 -9.68
N ALA A 36 5.15 -9.96 -10.95
CA ALA A 36 3.85 -9.68 -11.54
C ALA A 36 2.69 -10.33 -10.74
N ARG A 37 2.87 -11.58 -10.32
CA ARG A 37 1.89 -12.29 -9.48
C ARG A 37 1.56 -11.53 -8.19
N CYS A 38 2.57 -11.00 -7.48
CA CYS A 38 2.34 -10.26 -6.24
C CYS A 38 1.59 -8.94 -6.49
N LYS A 39 1.90 -8.27 -7.60
CA LYS A 39 1.19 -7.05 -8.04
C LYS A 39 -0.29 -7.34 -8.35
N GLU A 40 -0.58 -8.44 -9.05
CA GLU A 40 -1.95 -8.83 -9.40
C GLU A 40 -2.78 -9.25 -8.18
N ILE A 41 -2.19 -9.95 -7.22
CA ILE A 41 -2.90 -10.32 -5.99
C ILE A 41 -3.24 -9.07 -5.17
N ASP A 42 -2.30 -8.15 -5.02
CA ASP A 42 -2.54 -6.87 -4.34
C ASP A 42 -3.68 -6.10 -5.03
N PHE A 43 -3.62 -5.98 -6.36
CA PHE A 43 -4.70 -5.40 -7.15
C PHE A 43 -6.05 -6.10 -6.93
N GLY A 44 -6.07 -7.44 -6.91
CA GLY A 44 -7.27 -8.22 -6.64
C GLY A 44 -7.85 -7.97 -5.25
N ALA A 45 -7.01 -7.83 -4.22
CA ALA A 45 -7.44 -7.49 -2.87
C ALA A 45 -8.06 -6.09 -2.78
N TRP A 46 -7.54 -5.11 -3.54
CA TRP A 46 -8.19 -3.80 -3.71
C TRP A 46 -9.53 -3.91 -4.43
N ALA A 47 -9.56 -4.58 -5.59
CA ALA A 47 -10.77 -4.69 -6.41
C ALA A 47 -11.91 -5.43 -5.70
N SER A 48 -11.59 -6.40 -4.83
CA SER A 48 -12.55 -7.13 -4.00
C SER A 48 -12.87 -6.46 -2.66
N GLY A 49 -12.32 -5.27 -2.40
CA GLY A 49 -12.58 -4.48 -1.20
C GLY A 49 -12.04 -5.12 0.09
N GLN A 50 -11.03 -5.99 0.01
CA GLN A 50 -10.41 -6.58 1.21
C GLN A 50 -9.66 -5.54 2.03
N TYR A 51 -9.05 -4.55 1.37
CA TYR A 51 -8.45 -3.41 2.06
C TYR A 51 -9.55 -2.43 2.49
N ARG A 52 -9.57 -2.09 3.79
CA ARG A 52 -10.55 -1.22 4.42
C ARG A 52 -9.85 -0.32 5.44
N VAL A 53 -10.24 0.95 5.49
CA VAL A 53 -9.87 1.84 6.60
C VAL A 53 -10.92 1.65 7.69
N PRO A 54 -10.52 1.36 8.95
CA PRO A 54 -11.47 1.29 10.05
C PRO A 54 -12.24 2.60 10.20
N ALA A 55 -13.57 2.51 10.40
CA ALA A 55 -14.34 3.69 10.77
C ALA A 55 -13.94 4.13 12.18
N ALA A 56 -13.62 5.41 12.36
CA ALA A 56 -13.56 5.98 13.68
C ALA A 56 -14.97 5.92 14.29
N THR A 57 -15.10 5.42 15.51
CA THR A 57 -16.35 5.52 16.27
C THR A 57 -16.74 6.99 16.32
N PRO A 58 -17.94 7.38 15.85
CA PRO A 58 -18.40 8.75 16.03
C PRO A 58 -18.38 9.05 17.55
N PRO A 59 -17.89 10.22 17.99
CA PRO A 59 -18.12 10.61 19.37
C PRO A 59 -19.62 10.60 19.64
N ASP A 60 -20.02 10.06 20.78
CA ASP A 60 -21.40 9.80 21.24
C ASP A 60 -22.15 11.10 21.57
N SER A 61 -22.12 12.05 20.64
CA SER A 61 -22.63 13.41 20.77
C SER A 61 -23.38 13.82 19.51
N ALA A 62 -24.44 13.05 19.22
CA ALA A 62 -25.61 13.55 18.51
C ALA A 62 -26.85 13.05 19.25
N ARG A 63 -26.98 13.45 20.52
CA ARG A 63 -28.29 13.59 21.14
C ARG A 63 -29.02 14.68 20.34
N ALA A 64 -29.81 14.27 19.36
CA ALA A 64 -31.00 15.01 19.01
C ALA A 64 -32.13 14.42 19.86
N ALA A 65 -32.23 14.88 21.10
CA ALA A 65 -33.55 14.99 21.70
C ALA A 65 -34.25 16.08 20.88
N ASP A 66 -35.03 15.68 19.88
CA ASP A 66 -36.06 16.55 19.34
C ASP A 66 -37.29 16.27 20.20
N ASP A 67 -37.53 17.22 21.10
CA ASP A 67 -38.62 17.20 22.06
C ASP A 67 -39.96 17.18 21.31
N THR A 68 -40.86 16.31 21.79
CA THR A 68 -42.28 16.35 21.44
C THR A 68 -42.89 17.65 21.95
N ASP A 69 -43.55 18.44 21.08
CA ASP A 69 -44.59 19.38 21.50
C ASP A 69 -45.78 19.37 20.52
N ALA A 70 -46.95 19.20 21.14
CA ALA A 70 -48.37 19.30 20.74
C ALA A 70 -48.79 19.35 19.25
#